data_AF-A0A848UE19-F1
#
_entry.id   AF-A0A848UE19-F1
#
_cell.length_a   1.000
_cell.length_b   1.000
_cell.length_c   1.000
_cell.angle_alpha   90.00
_cell.angle_beta   90.00
_cell.angle_gamma   90.00
#
_symmetry.space_group_name_H-M   'P 1'
#
loop_
_entity.id
_entity.type
_entity.pdbx_description
1 polymer ?
#
loop_
_entity_poly.entity_id
_entity_poly.type
_entity_poly.pdbx_seq_one_letter_code
_entity_poly.pdbx_strand_id
1 'polypeptide(L)'
;VATTDLDATLITVRNAGIDPGQPVSMSRGDLHWRLALRPDGSLACDGVFPILIEWPEGVNPVSRMQDQGLRLTRLHLMHPEVARISTAFQALGMAGPVCLSQGAAALQAEMCVADRQFHLK
;
A
#
# COMPACT_ATOMS: atom_id res chain seq x y z
N VAL A 1 0.29 2.80 -0.26
CA VAL A 1 -0.98 3.54 -0.40
C VAL A 1 -0.68 5.01 -0.24
N ALA A 2 -1.09 5.83 -1.21
CA ALA A 2 -0.90 7.28 -1.14
C ALA A 2 -1.92 7.89 -0.18
N THR A 3 -1.51 8.91 0.58
CA THR A 3 -2.37 9.70 1.45
C THR A 3 -2.04 11.19 1.32
N THR A 4 -3.01 12.04 1.66
CA THR A 4 -2.88 13.51 1.68
C THR A 4 -2.45 14.05 3.04
N ASP A 5 -2.52 13.22 4.09
CA ASP A 5 -2.07 13.55 5.44
C ASP A 5 -1.50 12.29 6.08
N LEU A 6 -0.17 12.16 6.04
CA LEU A 6 0.50 10.97 6.59
C LEU A 6 0.27 10.85 8.09
N ASP A 7 0.35 11.94 8.84
CA ASP A 7 0.30 11.90 10.30
C ASP A 7 -1.09 11.47 10.80
N ALA A 8 -2.16 12.02 10.24
CA ALA A 8 -3.52 11.60 10.54
C ALA A 8 -3.77 10.14 10.14
N THR A 9 -3.25 9.72 8.98
CA THR A 9 -3.39 8.34 8.51
C THR A 9 -2.68 7.35 9.45
N LEU A 10 -1.51 7.70 9.96
CA LEU A 10 -0.78 6.87 10.92
C LEU A 10 -1.56 6.70 12.23
N ILE A 11 -2.22 7.75 12.72
CA ILE A 11 -3.10 7.67 13.89
C ILE A 11 -4.26 6.70 13.62
N THR A 12 -4.94 6.85 12.49
CA THR A 12 -6.06 5.97 12.10
C THR A 12 -5.65 4.50 12.05
N VAL A 13 -4.51 4.19 11.44
CA VAL A 13 -4.03 2.79 11.32
C VAL A 13 -3.60 2.22 12.68
N ARG A 14 -2.94 3.03 13.53
CA ARG A 14 -2.60 2.61 14.90
C ARG A 14 -3.82 2.31 15.73
N ASN A 15 -4.87 3.13 15.62
CA ASN A 15 -6.15 2.90 16.29
C ASN A 15 -6.85 1.62 15.78
N ALA A 16 -6.58 1.21 14.54
CA ALA A 16 -7.04 -0.06 13.97
C ALA A 16 -6.16 -1.27 14.39
N GLY A 17 -5.15 -1.07 15.24
CA GLY A 17 -4.35 -2.15 15.83
C GLY A 17 -3.17 -2.62 14.97
N ILE A 18 -2.76 -1.83 13.97
CA ILE A 18 -1.55 -2.07 13.17
C ILE A 18 -0.55 -0.97 13.47
N ASP A 19 0.72 -1.33 13.65
CA ASP A 19 1.80 -0.35 13.71
C ASP A 19 2.41 -0.14 12.30
N PRO A 20 2.05 0.96 11.61
CA PRO A 20 2.56 1.27 10.28
C PRO A 20 3.99 1.83 10.30
N GLY A 21 4.62 1.97 11.47
CA GLY A 21 5.91 2.62 11.62
C GLY A 21 5.81 4.13 11.85
N GLN A 22 6.89 4.85 11.57
CA GLN A 22 7.05 6.28 11.79
C GLN A 22 7.30 7.02 10.46
N PRO A 23 6.87 8.29 10.33
CA PRO A 23 7.08 9.04 9.11
C PRO A 23 8.57 9.34 8.92
N VAL A 24 9.08 9.09 7.73
CA VAL A 24 10.45 9.36 7.31
C VAL A 24 10.43 10.16 6.02
N SER A 25 11.21 11.24 5.98
CA SER A 25 11.39 12.05 4.76
C SER A 25 12.42 11.40 3.84
N MET A 26 12.08 11.32 2.55
CA MET A 26 12.89 10.68 1.51
C MET A 26 13.02 11.60 0.30
N SER A 27 14.09 11.43 -0.47
CA SER A 27 14.27 12.11 -1.75
C SER A 27 14.95 11.23 -2.80
N ARG A 28 14.69 11.55 -4.07
CA ARG A 28 15.36 10.94 -5.24
C ARG A 28 15.33 11.93 -6.41
N GLY A 29 16.49 12.51 -6.73
CA GLY A 29 16.54 13.66 -7.64
C GLY A 29 15.71 14.81 -7.06
N ASP A 30 14.85 15.41 -7.89
CA ASP A 30 13.98 16.52 -7.47
C ASP A 30 12.73 16.05 -6.69
N LEU A 31 12.49 14.74 -6.61
CA LEU A 31 11.35 14.18 -5.89
C LEU A 31 11.64 14.16 -4.39
N HIS A 32 10.69 14.66 -3.61
CA HIS A 32 10.68 14.66 -2.15
C HIS A 32 9.32 14.11 -1.69
N TRP A 33 9.32 13.23 -0.70
CA TRP A 33 8.09 12.63 -0.15
C TRP A 33 8.31 12.14 1.28
N ARG A 34 7.23 11.82 1.97
CA ARG A 34 7.26 11.13 3.26
C ARG A 34 6.68 9.73 3.11
N LEU A 35 7.20 8.77 3.87
CA LEU A 35 6.60 7.45 3.97
C LEU A 35 6.80 6.87 5.36
N ALA A 36 5.98 5.89 5.73
CA ALA A 36 6.05 5.27 7.05
C ALA A 36 6.94 4.02 7.05
N LEU A 37 7.95 3.99 7.93
CA LEU A 37 8.87 2.86 8.12
C LEU A 37 8.94 2.45 9.58
N ARG A 38 9.00 1.15 9.84
CA ARG A 38 9.29 0.63 11.17
C ARG A 38 10.81 0.77 11.45
N PRO A 39 11.23 1.12 12.69
CA PRO A 39 12.66 1.33 13.01
C PRO A 39 13.54 0.09 12.79
N ASP A 40 12.95 -1.10 12.88
CA ASP A 40 13.61 -2.40 12.66
C ASP A 40 13.71 -2.79 11.18
N GLY A 41 13.19 -1.96 10.26
CA GLY A 41 13.14 -2.24 8.83
C GLY A 41 12.14 -3.32 8.40
N SER A 42 11.37 -3.88 9.35
CA SER A 42 10.33 -4.86 9.05
C SER A 42 9.12 -4.22 8.38
N LEU A 43 8.36 -5.04 7.64
CA LEU A 43 7.10 -4.62 7.04
C LEU A 43 5.93 -4.96 7.97
N ALA A 44 4.93 -4.09 8.02
CA ALA A 44 3.71 -4.34 8.77
C ALA A 44 2.96 -5.56 8.20
N CYS A 45 2.47 -6.43 9.10
CA CYS A 45 1.75 -7.67 8.75
C CYS A 45 2.48 -8.51 7.70
N ASP A 46 3.78 -8.74 7.91
CA ASP A 46 4.62 -9.56 7.03
C ASP A 46 4.62 -9.10 5.56
N GLY A 47 4.42 -7.80 5.32
CA GLY A 47 4.38 -7.21 3.98
C GLY A 47 3.00 -7.21 3.32
N VAL A 48 1.98 -7.74 3.98
CA VAL A 48 0.59 -7.70 3.51
C VAL A 48 -0.02 -6.31 3.66
N PHE A 49 0.30 -5.62 4.75
CA PHE A 49 -0.18 -4.26 4.96
C PHE A 49 0.71 -3.28 4.18
N PRO A 50 0.13 -2.35 3.40
CA PRO A 50 0.92 -1.49 2.52
C PRO A 50 1.68 -0.42 3.30
N ILE A 51 2.84 -0.03 2.76
CA ILE A 51 3.52 1.20 3.18
C ILE A 51 2.64 2.41 2.83
N LEU A 52 2.52 3.34 3.77
CA LEU A 52 1.85 4.63 3.58
C LEU A 52 2.85 5.65 3.04
N ILE A 53 2.45 6.40 2.01
CA ILE A 53 3.30 7.40 1.33
C ILE A 53 2.51 8.68 1.15
N GLU A 54 3.15 9.82 1.38
CA GLU A 54 2.60 11.16 1.17
C GLU A 54 3.54 11.95 0.26
N TRP A 55 2.99 12.39 -0.85
CA TRP A 55 3.66 13.32 -1.75
C TRP A 55 3.27 14.76 -1.38
N PRO A 56 4.14 15.76 -1.62
CA PRO A 56 3.77 17.16 -1.48
C PRO A 56 2.54 17.50 -2.34
N GLU A 57 1.77 18.48 -1.90
CA GLU A 57 0.59 18.94 -2.65
C GLU A 57 0.95 19.34 -4.08
N GLY A 58 0.13 18.93 -5.05
CA GLY A 58 0.39 19.15 -6.47
C GLY A 58 1.53 18.33 -7.07
N VAL A 59 2.27 17.55 -6.26
CA VAL A 59 3.28 16.62 -6.72
C VAL A 59 2.69 15.21 -6.77
N ASN A 60 2.58 14.66 -7.98
CA ASN A 60 2.31 13.24 -8.16
C ASN A 60 3.20 12.70 -9.28
N PRO A 61 4.23 11.90 -8.98
CA PRO A 61 5.13 11.39 -10.02
C PRO A 61 4.40 10.53 -11.04
N VAL A 62 3.30 9.88 -10.65
CA VAL A 62 2.47 9.05 -11.54
C VAL A 62 1.87 9.88 -12.67
N SER A 63 1.54 11.16 -12.42
CA SER A 63 0.95 12.04 -13.45
C SER A 63 1.89 12.31 -14.64
N ARG A 64 3.20 12.13 -14.44
CA ARG A 64 4.23 12.31 -15.50
C ARG A 64 4.65 11.01 -16.15
N MET A 65 4.12 9.86 -15.70
CA MET A 65 4.47 8.56 -16.25
C MET A 65 3.68 8.29 -17.52
N GLN A 66 4.34 7.73 -18.54
CA GLN A 66 3.65 7.25 -19.74
C GLN A 66 2.77 6.06 -19.38
N ASP A 67 1.49 6.12 -19.72
CA ASP A 67 0.59 4.97 -19.60
C ASP A 67 0.95 3.90 -20.63
N GLN A 68 1.39 2.74 -20.15
CA GLN A 68 1.74 1.57 -20.98
C GLN A 68 0.56 0.62 -21.21
N GLY A 69 -0.65 0.99 -20.76
CA GLY A 69 -1.83 0.13 -20.83
C GLY A 69 -1.84 -1.02 -19.82
N LEU A 70 -0.86 -1.09 -18.91
CA LEU A 70 -0.83 -2.07 -17.82
C LEU A 70 -1.91 -1.72 -16.79
N ARG A 71 -2.74 -2.70 -16.43
CA ARG A 71 -3.79 -2.55 -15.41
C ARG A 71 -3.67 -3.67 -14.39
N LEU A 72 -3.71 -3.32 -13.11
CA LEU A 72 -3.89 -4.28 -12.01
C LEU A 72 -5.37 -4.69 -11.98
N THR A 73 -5.66 -5.96 -12.20
CA THR A 73 -7.02 -6.50 -12.23
C THR A 73 -7.40 -7.21 -10.93
N ARG A 74 -6.40 -7.72 -10.19
CA ARG A 74 -6.59 -8.31 -8.86
C ARG A 74 -5.33 -8.19 -8.02
N LEU A 75 -5.50 -7.90 -6.73
CA LEU A 75 -4.47 -8.02 -5.71
C LEU A 75 -5.01 -8.91 -4.60
N HIS A 76 -4.53 -10.14 -4.52
CA HIS A 76 -4.90 -11.09 -3.49
C HIS A 76 -3.84 -11.09 -2.39
N LEU A 77 -4.24 -10.78 -1.18
CA LEU A 77 -3.37 -10.78 -0.01
C LEU A 77 -3.82 -11.86 0.96
N MET A 78 -2.86 -12.57 1.53
CA MET A 78 -3.09 -13.66 2.47
C MET A 78 -2.38 -13.37 3.78
N HIS A 79 -3.04 -13.58 4.92
CA HIS A 79 -2.41 -13.42 6.23
C HIS A 79 -3.17 -14.24 7.30
N PRO A 80 -2.54 -14.71 8.39
CA PRO A 80 -3.26 -15.45 9.43
C PRO A 80 -4.32 -14.58 10.13
N GLU A 81 -4.05 -13.28 10.26
CA GLU A 81 -4.89 -12.30 10.97
C GLU A 81 -5.66 -11.37 10.03
N VAL A 82 -6.37 -11.92 9.04
CA VAL A 82 -7.11 -11.10 8.04
C VAL A 82 -8.14 -10.16 8.65
N ALA A 83 -8.77 -10.51 9.77
CA ALA A 83 -9.76 -9.66 10.41
C ALA A 83 -9.14 -8.32 10.85
N ARG A 84 -7.95 -8.36 11.44
CA ARG A 84 -7.20 -7.16 11.86
C ARG A 84 -6.83 -6.28 10.67
N ILE A 85 -6.35 -6.90 9.59
CA ILE A 85 -5.96 -6.18 8.36
C ILE A 85 -7.18 -5.58 7.67
N SER A 86 -8.30 -6.31 7.63
CA SER A 86 -9.57 -5.84 7.06
C SER A 86 -10.07 -4.59 7.78
N THR A 87 -10.04 -4.56 9.12
CA THR A 87 -10.41 -3.36 9.90
C THR A 87 -9.56 -2.15 9.52
N ALA A 88 -8.24 -2.32 9.41
CA ALA A 88 -7.35 -1.23 9.03
C ALA A 88 -7.56 -0.78 7.57
N PHE A 89 -7.83 -1.70 6.65
CA PHE A 89 -8.17 -1.37 5.26
C PHE A 89 -9.48 -0.59 5.16
N GLN A 90 -10.49 -0.98 5.94
CA GLN A 90 -11.76 -0.26 6.03
C GLN A 90 -11.55 1.15 6.59
N ALA A 91 -10.74 1.29 7.66
CA ALA A 91 -10.42 2.59 8.24
C ALA A 91 -9.66 3.51 7.26
N LEU A 92 -8.85 2.93 6.37
CA LEU A 92 -8.17 3.64 5.29
C LEU A 92 -9.07 3.97 4.08
N GLY A 93 -10.31 3.47 4.06
CA GLY A 93 -11.18 3.59 2.88
C GLY A 93 -10.60 2.88 1.64
N MET A 94 -9.81 1.83 1.83
CA MET A 94 -9.17 1.10 0.74
C MET A 94 -10.24 0.53 -0.21
N ALA A 95 -10.18 0.99 -1.45
CA ALA A 95 -11.03 0.54 -2.55
C ALA A 95 -10.18 0.01 -3.71
N GLY A 96 -10.75 -0.86 -4.53
CA GLY A 96 -10.09 -1.45 -5.69
C GLY A 96 -10.16 -2.96 -5.70
N PRO A 97 -9.41 -3.63 -6.60
CA PRO A 97 -9.51 -5.06 -6.82
C PRO A 97 -8.71 -5.86 -5.78
N VAL A 98 -8.81 -5.49 -4.50
CA VAL A 98 -8.07 -6.11 -3.40
C VAL A 98 -8.93 -7.17 -2.72
N CYS A 99 -8.39 -8.36 -2.51
CA CYS A 99 -9.03 -9.44 -1.77
C CYS A 99 -8.13 -9.88 -0.61
N LEU A 100 -8.72 -10.08 0.56
CA LEU A 100 -8.05 -10.66 1.72
C LEU A 100 -8.54 -12.09 1.94
N SER A 101 -7.63 -13.03 2.24
CA SER A 101 -8.02 -14.37 2.71
C SER A 101 -7.08 -14.89 3.79
N GLN A 102 -7.58 -15.78 4.64
CA GLN A 102 -6.74 -16.40 5.67
C GLN A 102 -5.70 -17.34 5.05
N GLY A 103 -4.47 -17.30 5.55
CA GLY A 103 -3.36 -18.14 5.08
C GLY A 103 -2.00 -17.63 5.56
N ALA A 104 -0.92 -18.33 5.20
CA ALA A 104 0.43 -17.78 5.40
C ALA A 104 0.59 -16.44 4.66
N ALA A 105 1.41 -15.54 5.21
CA ALA A 105 1.62 -14.22 4.63
C ALA A 105 2.09 -14.31 3.17
N ALA A 106 1.29 -13.76 2.25
CA ALA A 106 1.59 -13.78 0.82
C ALA A 106 0.85 -12.65 0.08
N LEU A 107 1.37 -12.30 -1.10
CA LEU A 107 0.76 -11.36 -2.02
C LEU A 107 0.79 -11.96 -3.42
N GLN A 108 -0.33 -11.87 -4.13
CA GLN A 108 -0.45 -12.24 -5.53
C GLN A 108 -1.11 -11.12 -6.30
N ALA A 109 -0.63 -10.85 -7.51
CA ALA A 109 -1.20 -9.82 -8.36
C ALA A 109 -1.50 -10.36 -9.75
N GLU A 110 -2.69 -10.03 -10.25
CA GLU A 110 -3.11 -10.26 -11.62
C GLU A 110 -3.14 -8.92 -12.34
N MET A 111 -2.58 -8.89 -13.55
CA MET A 111 -2.51 -7.69 -14.36
C MET A 111 -2.75 -8.01 -15.82
N CYS A 112 -3.14 -7.02 -16.62
CA CYS A 112 -3.29 -7.17 -18.05
C CYS A 112 -2.71 -6.01 -18.87
N VAL A 113 -2.39 -6.30 -20.13
CA VAL A 113 -2.11 -5.33 -21.20
C VAL A 113 -2.88 -5.79 -22.43
N ALA A 114 -3.93 -5.05 -22.82
CA ALA A 114 -4.92 -5.54 -23.78
C ALA A 114 -5.42 -6.96 -23.37
N ASP A 115 -5.37 -7.94 -24.26
CA ASP A 115 -5.84 -9.30 -23.99
C ASP A 115 -4.81 -10.21 -23.28
N ARG A 116 -3.62 -9.70 -22.99
CA ARG A 116 -2.55 -10.49 -22.34
C ARG A 116 -2.64 -10.36 -20.82
N GLN A 117 -2.62 -11.48 -20.11
CA GLN A 117 -2.64 -11.55 -18.65
C GLN A 117 -1.27 -11.92 -18.07
N PHE A 118 -0.97 -11.37 -16.90
CA PHE A 118 0.27 -11.57 -16.14
C PHE A 118 -0.09 -11.89 -14.69
N HIS A 119 0.69 -12.79 -14.07
CA HIS A 119 0.51 -13.21 -12.69
C HIS A 119 1.83 -13.07 -11.94
N LEU A 120 1.81 -12.35 -10.82
CA LEU A 120 2.90 -12.26 -9.85
C LEU A 120 2.54 -13.07 -8.61
N LYS A 121 3.50 -13.83 -8.09
CA LYS A 121 3.40 -14.64 -6.88
C LYS A 121 4.50 -14.28 -5.91
#